data_AF-A0A0C9Y3P4-F1
#
_entry.id   AF-A0A0C9Y3P4-F1
#
_cell.length_a   1.000
_cell.length_b   1.000
_cell.length_c   1.000
_cell.angle_alpha   90.00
_cell.angle_beta   90.00
_cell.angle_gamma   90.00
#
_symmetry.space_group_name_H-M   'P 1'
#
loop_
_entity.id
_entity.type
_entity.pdbx_description
1 polymer ?
#
loop_
_entity_poly.entity_id
_entity_poly.type
_entity_poly.pdbx_seq_one_letter_code
_entity_poly.pdbx_strand_id
1 'polypeptide(L)'
;LLDQHAAAIGYEMRTELGDWVRCHLKKGVHEQGSAAQEVLDNGGVSIAELKEQWANQRVAQLSIRAYAPMKLKKELDTMLSLQADLDTTTKVIQAAQTTIEWGDVSPGILEALASMEHSHARLIIKAEALYSSLNVHEQFPELTSVSLDFMCTLLMAHDLKINIHKWAISSFFKWDKLDCAVGGKDKPLGASLVTSILSAV
;
A
#
# COMPACT_ATOMS: atom_id res chain seq x y z
N LEU A 1 34.67 -0.42 38.74
CA LEU A 1 33.22 -0.15 38.63
C LEU A 1 32.68 -0.59 37.27
N LEU A 2 33.20 -0.08 36.15
CA LEU A 2 32.77 -0.49 34.80
C LEU A 2 33.00 -2.00 34.52
N ASP A 3 34.17 -2.54 34.86
CA ASP A 3 34.45 -3.97 34.63
C ASP A 3 33.57 -4.90 35.48
N GLN A 4 33.22 -4.46 36.69
CA GLN A 4 32.34 -5.22 37.57
C GLN A 4 30.88 -5.19 37.09
N HIS A 5 30.44 -4.07 36.52
CA HIS A 5 29.15 -3.98 35.83
C HIS A 5 29.13 -4.81 34.55
N ALA A 6 30.19 -4.76 33.73
CA ALA A 6 30.29 -5.58 32.52
C ALA A 6 30.28 -7.09 32.86
N ALA A 7 30.93 -7.50 33.95
CA ALA A 7 30.89 -8.87 34.44
C ALA A 7 29.49 -9.29 34.94
N ALA A 8 28.78 -8.40 35.63
CA ALA A 8 27.41 -8.65 36.08
C ALA A 8 26.43 -8.80 34.91
N ILE A 9 26.50 -7.88 33.93
CA ILE A 9 25.70 -7.94 32.69
C ILE A 9 26.03 -9.22 31.93
N GLY A 10 27.32 -9.57 31.80
CA GLY A 10 27.74 -10.79 31.12
C GLY A 10 27.26 -12.07 31.80
N TYR A 11 27.11 -12.06 33.13
CA TYR A 11 26.55 -13.18 33.88
C TYR A 11 25.04 -13.31 33.68
N GLU A 12 24.31 -12.21 33.80
CA GLU A 12 22.85 -12.14 33.62
C GLU A 12 22.44 -12.54 32.19
N MET A 13 23.13 -11.99 31.18
CA MET A 13 22.91 -12.37 29.78
C MET A 13 23.18 -13.85 29.53
N ARG A 14 24.21 -14.45 30.16
CA ARG A 14 24.49 -15.89 30.03
C ARG A 14 23.41 -16.76 30.67
N THR A 15 22.88 -16.33 31.82
CA THR A 15 21.81 -17.06 32.51
C THR A 15 20.48 -16.98 31.76
N GLU A 16 20.16 -15.83 31.17
CA GLU A 16 18.90 -15.61 30.45
C GLU A 16 18.93 -16.09 28.99
N LEU A 17 20.11 -16.26 28.40
CA LEU A 17 20.25 -16.68 26.99
C LEU A 17 19.50 -17.98 26.69
N GLY A 18 19.53 -18.94 27.60
CA GLY A 18 18.84 -20.22 27.40
C GLY A 18 17.32 -20.07 27.33
N ASP A 19 16.74 -19.22 28.18
CA ASP A 19 15.32 -18.93 28.20
C ASP A 19 14.90 -18.04 27.02
N TRP A 20 15.76 -17.09 26.65
CA TRP A 20 15.57 -16.28 25.45
C TRP A 20 15.56 -17.14 24.18
N VAL A 21 16.55 -18.03 24.00
CA VAL A 21 16.62 -18.94 22.85
C VAL A 21 15.40 -19.87 22.81
N ARG A 22 14.98 -20.41 23.96
CA ARG A 22 13.75 -21.24 24.05
C ARG A 22 12.50 -20.46 23.67
N CYS A 23 12.33 -19.26 24.21
CA CYS A 23 11.17 -18.42 23.91
C CYS A 23 11.14 -18.00 22.44
N HIS A 24 12.29 -17.62 21.88
CA HIS A 24 12.40 -17.22 20.48
C HIS A 24 12.12 -18.38 19.52
N LEU A 25 12.65 -19.57 19.78
CA LEU A 25 12.33 -20.77 18.99
C LEU A 25 10.83 -21.13 19.07
N LYS A 26 10.25 -21.10 20.27
CA LYS A 26 8.86 -21.50 20.45
C LYS A 26 7.89 -20.47 19.88
N LYS A 27 8.03 -19.20 20.27
CA LYS A 27 7.08 -18.14 19.90
C LYS A 27 7.43 -17.47 18.58
N GLY A 28 8.69 -17.07 18.42
CA GLY A 28 9.17 -16.35 17.24
C GLY A 28 9.30 -17.21 15.99
N VAL A 29 9.68 -18.49 16.13
CA VAL A 29 9.88 -19.37 14.96
C VAL A 29 8.71 -20.34 14.77
N HIS A 30 8.35 -21.11 15.79
CA HIS A 30 7.32 -22.14 15.66
C HIS A 30 5.89 -21.57 15.58
N GLU A 31 5.47 -20.78 16.56
CA GLU A 31 4.11 -20.23 16.59
C GLU A 31 3.87 -19.27 15.40
N GLN A 32 4.83 -18.38 15.10
CA GLN A 32 4.74 -17.51 13.91
C GLN A 32 4.81 -18.28 12.60
N GLY A 33 5.68 -19.28 12.50
CA GLY A 33 5.77 -20.13 11.32
C GLY A 33 4.47 -20.88 11.05
N SER A 34 3.82 -21.39 12.11
CA SER A 34 2.52 -22.03 12.01
C SER A 34 1.43 -21.06 11.56
N ALA A 35 1.39 -19.84 12.11
CA ALA A 35 0.42 -18.82 11.72
C ALA A 35 0.63 -18.36 10.27
N ALA A 36 1.88 -18.20 9.84
CA ALA A 36 2.21 -17.87 8.45
C ALA A 36 1.82 -19.01 7.49
N GLN A 37 2.05 -20.26 7.88
CA GLN A 37 1.66 -21.43 7.10
C GLN A 37 0.14 -21.52 6.94
N GLU A 38 -0.64 -21.27 7.99
CA GLU A 38 -2.11 -21.23 7.92
C GLU A 38 -2.61 -20.15 6.94
N VAL A 39 -1.97 -18.98 6.91
CA VAL A 39 -2.28 -17.94 5.92
C VAL A 39 -1.96 -18.38 4.50
N LEU A 40 -0.86 -19.11 4.29
CA LEU A 40 -0.49 -19.64 2.98
C LEU A 40 -1.46 -20.74 2.52
N ASP A 41 -1.84 -21.64 3.42
CA ASP A 41 -2.76 -22.73 3.14
C ASP A 41 -4.15 -22.20 2.75
N ASN A 42 -4.60 -21.12 3.41
CA ASN A 42 -5.84 -20.41 3.07
C ASN A 42 -5.74 -19.59 1.77
N GLY A 43 -4.53 -19.22 1.35
CA GLY A 43 -4.28 -18.39 0.17
C GLY A 43 -4.41 -19.15 -1.16
N GLY A 44 -4.45 -20.48 -1.14
CA GLY A 44 -4.65 -21.32 -2.33
C GLY A 44 -3.51 -21.32 -3.34
N VAL A 45 -2.37 -20.66 -3.04
CA VAL A 45 -1.20 -20.55 -3.91
C VAL A 45 -0.06 -21.39 -3.34
N SER A 46 0.62 -22.17 -4.18
CA SER A 46 1.71 -23.02 -3.73
C SER A 46 2.96 -22.21 -3.35
N ILE A 47 3.74 -22.71 -2.38
CA ILE A 47 5.02 -22.09 -1.98
C ILE A 47 6.01 -22.00 -3.17
N ALA A 48 5.98 -22.99 -4.06
CA ALA A 48 6.83 -23.01 -5.26
C ALA A 48 6.50 -21.83 -6.18
N GLU A 49 5.21 -21.61 -6.43
CA GLU A 49 4.72 -20.50 -7.23
C GLU A 49 5.04 -19.14 -6.58
N LEU A 50 4.87 -19.00 -5.27
CA LEU A 50 5.26 -17.78 -4.56
C LEU A 50 6.76 -17.47 -4.68
N LYS A 51 7.63 -18.49 -4.64
CA LYS A 51 9.08 -18.34 -4.82
C LYS A 51 9.43 -17.92 -6.24
N GLU A 52 8.78 -18.50 -7.24
CA GLU A 52 8.94 -18.12 -8.65
C GLU A 52 8.47 -16.68 -8.89
N GLN A 53 7.29 -16.33 -8.38
CA GLN A 53 6.75 -14.97 -8.44
C GLN A 53 7.69 -13.96 -7.77
N TRP A 54 8.28 -14.30 -6.63
CA TRP A 54 9.26 -13.46 -5.96
C TRP A 54 10.54 -13.27 -6.80
N ALA A 55 11.05 -14.34 -7.44
CA ALA A 55 12.21 -14.25 -8.32
C ALA A 55 11.92 -13.34 -9.52
N ASN A 56 10.77 -13.51 -10.17
CA ASN A 56 10.32 -12.67 -11.28
C ASN A 56 10.17 -11.20 -10.86
N GLN A 57 9.64 -10.94 -9.66
CA GLN A 57 9.55 -9.60 -9.10
C GLN A 57 10.92 -8.95 -8.88
N ARG A 58 11.89 -9.69 -8.36
CA ARG A 58 13.26 -9.18 -8.18
C ARG A 58 13.90 -8.80 -9.51
N VAL A 59 13.74 -9.62 -10.54
CA VAL A 59 14.26 -9.34 -11.89
C VAL A 59 13.60 -8.08 -12.47
N ALA A 60 12.28 -7.94 -12.31
CA ALA A 60 11.54 -6.76 -12.77
C ALA A 60 11.94 -5.48 -12.02
N GLN A 61 12.18 -5.55 -10.70
CA GLN A 61 12.58 -4.40 -9.88
C GLN A 61 14.02 -3.94 -10.15
N LEU A 62 14.90 -4.85 -10.55
CA LEU A 62 16.28 -4.53 -10.93
C LEU A 62 16.41 -4.07 -12.39
N SER A 63 15.34 -4.17 -13.18
CA SER A 63 15.30 -3.66 -14.55
C SER A 63 15.25 -2.12 -14.57
N ILE A 64 16.01 -1.51 -15.48
CA ILE A 64 16.05 -0.06 -15.76
C ILE A 64 14.65 0.51 -16.04
N ARG A 65 13.71 -0.34 -16.49
CA ARG A 65 12.31 0.02 -16.77
C ARG A 65 11.47 0.28 -15.50
N ALA A 66 11.97 0.03 -14.28
CA ALA A 66 11.23 0.20 -13.04
C ALA A 66 10.73 1.64 -12.76
N TYR A 67 11.29 2.65 -13.43
CA TYR A 67 10.86 4.06 -13.30
C TYR A 67 9.66 4.43 -14.18
N ALA A 68 9.48 3.75 -15.32
CA ALA A 68 8.37 4.01 -16.25
C ALA A 68 6.97 3.72 -15.66
N PRO A 69 6.76 2.64 -14.87
CA PRO A 69 5.49 2.36 -14.20
C PRO A 69 5.04 3.46 -13.25
N MET A 70 5.97 4.15 -12.56
CA MET A 70 5.60 5.18 -11.60
C MET A 70 5.13 6.47 -12.27
N LYS A 71 5.70 6.82 -13.42
CA LYS A 71 5.22 7.96 -14.22
C LYS A 71 3.87 7.64 -14.85
N LEU A 72 3.74 6.47 -15.50
CA LEU A 72 2.47 6.01 -16.06
C LEU A 72 1.37 5.96 -15.01
N LYS A 73 1.68 5.43 -13.81
CA LYS A 73 0.74 5.41 -12.70
C LYS A 73 0.25 6.82 -12.34
N LYS A 74 1.14 7.79 -12.18
CA LYS A 74 0.75 9.16 -11.84
C LYS A 74 -0.19 9.77 -12.88
N GLU A 75 0.11 9.55 -14.16
CA GLU A 75 -0.75 10.02 -15.25
C GLU A 75 -2.10 9.28 -15.30
N LEU A 76 -2.13 7.98 -14.96
CA LEU A 76 -3.39 7.23 -14.86
C LEU A 76 -4.22 7.65 -13.64
N ASP A 77 -3.58 7.93 -12.50
CA ASP A 77 -4.26 8.41 -11.29
C ASP A 77 -4.91 9.79 -11.53
N THR A 78 -4.24 10.69 -12.25
CA THR A 78 -4.83 11.98 -12.64
C THR A 78 -5.97 11.81 -13.63
N MET A 79 -5.88 10.87 -14.56
CA MET A 79 -6.98 10.54 -15.47
C MET A 79 -8.19 9.94 -14.75
N LEU A 80 -7.99 9.05 -13.78
CA LEU A 80 -9.07 8.50 -12.95
C LEU A 80 -9.78 9.58 -12.15
N SER A 81 -9.03 10.54 -11.59
CA SER A 81 -9.61 11.71 -10.93
C SER A 81 -10.43 12.55 -11.91
N LEU A 82 -9.89 12.82 -13.10
CA LEU A 82 -10.59 13.59 -14.14
C LEU A 82 -11.90 12.90 -14.56
N GLN A 83 -11.90 11.58 -14.67
CA GLN A 83 -13.09 10.81 -15.01
C GLN A 83 -14.15 10.88 -13.91
N ALA A 84 -13.75 10.79 -12.64
CA ALA A 84 -14.67 10.99 -11.51
C ALA A 84 -15.29 12.41 -11.50
N ASP A 85 -14.50 13.43 -11.83
CA ASP A 85 -14.97 14.81 -11.94
C ASP A 85 -15.96 15.00 -13.12
N LEU A 86 -15.68 14.37 -14.27
CA LEU A 86 -16.58 14.36 -15.42
C LEU A 86 -17.88 13.62 -15.14
N ASP A 87 -17.84 12.48 -14.45
CA ASP A 87 -19.04 11.75 -14.03
C ASP A 87 -19.88 12.56 -13.05
N THR A 88 -19.23 13.28 -12.14
CA THR A 88 -19.90 14.20 -11.20
C THR A 88 -20.56 15.35 -11.96
N THR A 89 -19.86 15.95 -12.92
CA THR A 89 -20.40 17.04 -13.76
C THR A 89 -21.57 16.56 -14.62
N THR A 90 -21.50 15.33 -15.16
CA THR A 90 -22.59 14.69 -15.89
C THR A 90 -23.84 14.56 -15.02
N LYS A 91 -23.70 14.07 -13.78
CA LYS A 91 -24.81 13.94 -12.83
C LYS A 91 -25.40 15.31 -12.47
N VAL A 92 -24.57 16.34 -12.32
CA VAL A 92 -25.02 17.71 -12.04
C VAL A 92 -25.79 18.32 -13.22
N ILE A 93 -25.31 18.13 -14.45
CA ILE A 93 -26.02 18.58 -15.67
C ILE A 93 -27.39 17.89 -15.77
N GLN A 94 -27.45 16.56 -15.55
CA GLN A 94 -28.71 15.81 -15.54
C GLN A 94 -29.67 16.29 -14.44
N ALA A 95 -29.15 16.55 -13.23
CA ALA A 95 -29.96 17.11 -12.14
C ALA A 95 -30.48 18.53 -12.49
N ALA A 96 -29.67 19.35 -13.15
CA ALA A 96 -30.10 20.67 -13.62
C ALA A 96 -31.17 20.57 -14.71
N GLN A 97 -31.01 19.69 -15.70
CA GLN A 97 -32.01 19.41 -16.74
C GLN A 97 -33.35 18.99 -16.13
N THR A 98 -33.33 17.99 -15.23
CA THR A 98 -34.55 17.52 -14.55
C THR A 98 -35.19 18.58 -13.65
N THR A 99 -34.44 19.54 -13.10
CA THR A 99 -35.03 20.65 -12.34
C THR A 99 -35.69 21.69 -13.25
N ILE A 100 -35.11 21.90 -14.44
CA ILE A 100 -35.58 22.85 -15.45
C ILE A 100 -36.82 22.32 -16.19
N GLU A 101 -36.92 21.01 -16.43
CA GLU A 101 -38.11 20.38 -17.02
C GLU A 101 -39.38 20.57 -16.19
N TRP A 102 -39.26 20.84 -14.89
CA TRP A 102 -40.38 20.98 -13.96
C TRP A 102 -40.68 22.43 -13.54
N GLY A 103 -39.92 23.43 -14.04
CA GLY A 103 -40.06 24.84 -13.66
C GLY A 103 -40.31 25.78 -14.85
N ASP A 104 -40.84 26.97 -14.58
CA ASP A 104 -40.87 28.07 -15.57
C ASP A 104 -39.47 28.70 -15.63
N VAL A 105 -38.75 28.48 -16.74
CA VAL A 105 -37.31 28.79 -16.84
C VAL A 105 -37.03 29.98 -17.75
N SER A 106 -36.20 30.90 -17.25
CA SER A 106 -35.73 32.07 -17.99
C SER A 106 -34.81 31.66 -19.15
N PRO A 107 -34.89 32.30 -20.34
CA PRO A 107 -34.03 32.03 -21.48
C PRO A 107 -32.53 32.06 -21.17
N GLY A 108 -32.09 32.91 -20.23
CA GLY A 108 -30.68 32.98 -19.81
C GLY A 108 -30.19 31.76 -19.04
N ILE A 109 -31.08 31.04 -18.35
CA ILE A 109 -30.74 29.79 -17.65
C ILE A 109 -30.59 28.65 -18.68
N LEU A 110 -31.44 28.62 -19.70
CA LEU A 110 -31.33 27.66 -20.82
C LEU A 110 -30.04 27.87 -21.62
N GLU A 111 -29.67 29.12 -21.91
CA GLU A 111 -28.41 29.45 -22.60
C GLU A 111 -27.18 29.05 -21.77
N ALA A 112 -27.21 29.31 -20.46
CA ALA A 112 -26.14 28.89 -19.55
C ALA A 112 -25.99 27.37 -19.48
N LEU A 113 -27.12 26.63 -19.46
CA LEU A 113 -27.12 25.17 -19.47
C LEU A 113 -26.56 24.61 -20.78
N ALA A 114 -27.00 25.13 -21.93
CA ALA A 114 -26.47 24.72 -23.24
C ALA A 114 -24.96 25.00 -23.37
N SER A 115 -24.49 26.13 -22.83
CA SER A 115 -23.06 26.46 -22.75
C SER A 115 -22.30 25.46 -21.88
N MET A 116 -22.88 25.06 -20.74
CA MET A 116 -22.31 24.09 -19.82
C MET A 116 -22.23 22.68 -20.46
N GLU A 117 -23.29 22.21 -21.10
CA GLU A 117 -23.32 20.95 -21.87
C GLU A 117 -22.26 20.93 -22.98
N HIS A 118 -22.15 22.01 -23.75
CA HIS A 118 -21.17 22.11 -24.81
C HIS A 118 -19.73 22.14 -24.26
N SER A 119 -19.52 22.78 -23.11
CA SER A 119 -18.23 22.75 -22.42
C SER A 119 -17.88 21.35 -21.91
N HIS A 120 -18.86 20.61 -21.39
CA HIS A 120 -18.73 19.26 -20.88
C HIS A 120 -18.40 18.26 -21.99
N ALA A 121 -19.14 18.28 -23.11
CA ALA A 121 -18.86 17.45 -24.28
C ALA A 121 -17.43 17.67 -24.81
N ARG A 122 -16.97 18.93 -24.81
CA ARG A 122 -15.62 19.29 -25.23
C ARG A 122 -14.54 18.83 -24.25
N LEU A 123 -14.85 18.76 -22.95
CA LEU A 123 -13.94 18.20 -21.94
C LEU A 123 -13.82 16.68 -22.06
N ILE A 124 -14.92 15.97 -22.35
CA ILE A 124 -14.91 14.52 -22.61
C ILE A 124 -13.98 14.19 -23.79
N ILE A 125 -14.14 14.86 -24.93
CA ILE A 125 -13.31 14.64 -26.12
C ILE A 125 -11.82 14.88 -25.81
N LYS A 126 -11.50 15.89 -25.00
CA LYS A 126 -10.12 16.17 -24.58
C LYS A 126 -9.57 15.09 -23.65
N ALA A 127 -10.38 14.54 -22.76
CA ALA A 127 -10.00 13.43 -21.89
C ALA A 127 -9.67 12.16 -22.71
N GLU A 128 -10.49 11.84 -23.71
CA GLU A 128 -10.25 10.73 -24.64
C GLU A 128 -8.99 10.93 -25.49
N ALA A 129 -8.75 12.16 -25.95
CA ALA A 129 -7.52 12.51 -26.67
C ALA A 129 -6.27 12.40 -25.78
N LEU A 130 -6.35 12.83 -24.51
CA LEU A 130 -5.27 12.67 -23.54
C LEU A 130 -4.98 11.20 -23.27
N TYR A 131 -6.01 10.36 -23.14
CA TYR A 131 -5.85 8.91 -23.00
C TYR A 131 -5.09 8.32 -24.18
N SER A 132 -5.50 8.68 -25.39
CA SER A 132 -4.86 8.24 -26.64
C SER A 132 -3.41 8.73 -26.75
N SER A 133 -3.12 9.94 -26.25
CA SER A 133 -1.77 10.52 -26.25
C SER A 133 -0.80 9.89 -25.24
N LEU A 134 -1.34 9.25 -24.20
CA LEU A 134 -0.54 8.54 -23.19
C LEU A 134 0.23 7.36 -23.79
N ASN A 135 -0.20 6.91 -24.98
CA ASN A 135 0.47 5.95 -25.85
C ASN A 135 1.00 4.73 -25.09
N VAL A 136 0.17 4.24 -24.15
CA VAL A 136 0.49 3.10 -23.27
C VAL A 136 0.85 1.88 -24.11
N HIS A 137 0.24 1.73 -25.28
CA HIS A 137 0.46 0.62 -26.21
C HIS A 137 1.83 0.66 -26.91
N GLU A 138 2.40 1.83 -27.21
CA GLU A 138 3.77 1.93 -27.73
C GLU A 138 4.81 1.70 -26.64
N GLN A 139 4.59 2.24 -25.44
CA GLN A 139 5.52 2.09 -24.32
C GLN A 139 5.47 0.70 -23.68
N PHE A 140 4.33 0.01 -23.78
CA PHE A 140 4.06 -1.31 -23.23
C PHE A 140 3.25 -2.14 -24.24
N PRO A 141 3.89 -2.70 -25.27
CA PRO A 141 3.21 -3.48 -26.32
C PRO A 141 2.51 -4.73 -25.77
N GLU A 142 2.92 -5.20 -24.59
CA GLU A 142 2.29 -6.26 -23.81
C GLU A 142 0.84 -5.91 -23.38
N LEU A 143 0.48 -4.62 -23.37
CA LEU A 143 -0.83 -4.10 -22.95
C LEU A 143 -1.73 -3.68 -24.12
N THR A 144 -1.33 -3.96 -25.37
CA THR A 144 -2.03 -3.52 -26.59
C THR A 144 -3.43 -4.12 -26.75
N SER A 145 -3.66 -5.32 -26.20
CA SER A 145 -4.93 -6.04 -26.30
C SER A 145 -5.78 -5.96 -25.04
N VAL A 146 -5.44 -5.07 -24.10
CA VAL A 146 -6.01 -5.03 -22.76
C VAL A 146 -6.98 -3.86 -22.62
N SER A 147 -8.19 -4.11 -22.12
CA SER A 147 -9.19 -3.06 -21.90
C SER A 147 -8.77 -2.09 -20.80
N LEU A 148 -9.26 -0.84 -20.87
CA LEU A 148 -9.05 0.17 -19.84
C LEU A 148 -9.49 -0.33 -18.44
N ASP A 149 -10.66 -0.97 -18.35
CA ASP A 149 -11.18 -1.51 -17.09
C ASP A 149 -10.23 -2.55 -16.47
N PHE A 150 -9.60 -3.38 -17.29
CA PHE A 150 -8.61 -4.34 -16.82
C PHE A 150 -7.34 -3.64 -16.34
N MET A 151 -6.87 -2.61 -17.07
CA MET A 151 -5.73 -1.79 -16.65
C MET A 151 -5.97 -1.12 -15.30
N CYS A 152 -7.16 -0.55 -15.09
CA CYS A 152 -7.56 0.02 -13.81
C CYS A 152 -7.59 -1.04 -12.70
N THR A 153 -8.18 -2.20 -12.98
CA THR A 153 -8.20 -3.33 -12.03
C THR A 153 -6.79 -3.80 -11.65
N LEU A 154 -5.90 -3.90 -12.64
CA LEU A 154 -4.51 -4.29 -12.43
C LEU A 154 -3.74 -3.27 -11.60
N LEU A 155 -3.97 -1.97 -11.83
CA LEU A 155 -3.37 -0.88 -11.05
C LEU A 155 -3.83 -0.94 -9.59
N MET A 156 -5.13 -1.14 -9.35
CA MET A 156 -5.71 -1.29 -8.01
C MET A 156 -5.15 -2.53 -7.30
N ALA A 157 -5.04 -3.66 -8.01
CA ALA A 157 -4.47 -4.89 -7.46
C ALA A 157 -2.99 -4.71 -7.10
N HIS A 158 -2.22 -4.00 -7.92
CA HIS A 158 -0.83 -3.65 -7.65
C HIS A 158 -0.69 -2.78 -6.38
N ASP A 159 -1.57 -1.81 -6.20
CA ASP A 159 -1.58 -0.94 -5.01
C ASP A 159 -1.98 -1.69 -3.75
N LEU A 160 -2.99 -2.55 -3.86
CA LEU A 160 -3.37 -3.44 -2.77
C LEU A 160 -2.19 -4.34 -2.37
N LYS A 161 -1.46 -4.90 -3.36
CA LYS A 161 -0.24 -5.68 -3.12
C LYS A 161 0.83 -4.87 -2.40
N ILE A 162 1.11 -3.63 -2.82
CA ILE A 162 2.06 -2.74 -2.15
C ILE A 162 1.62 -2.44 -0.71
N ASN A 163 0.32 -2.19 -0.50
CA ASN A 163 -0.22 -1.87 0.82
C ASN A 163 -0.14 -3.08 1.76
N ILE A 164 -0.49 -4.28 1.29
CA ILE A 164 -0.31 -5.53 2.03
C ILE A 164 1.17 -5.73 2.36
N HIS A 165 2.08 -5.48 1.43
CA HIS A 165 3.51 -5.61 1.67
C HIS A 165 4.01 -4.62 2.74
N LYS A 166 3.62 -3.35 2.66
CA LYS A 166 3.93 -2.34 3.69
C LYS A 166 3.37 -2.75 5.05
N TRP A 167 2.15 -3.28 5.08
CA TRP A 167 1.51 -3.74 6.31
C TRP A 167 2.19 -4.98 6.87
N ALA A 168 2.56 -5.95 6.02
CA ALA A 168 3.31 -7.14 6.42
C ALA A 168 4.69 -6.78 6.97
N ILE A 169 5.41 -5.87 6.31
CA ILE A 169 6.68 -5.33 6.81
C ILE A 169 6.47 -4.63 8.16
N SER A 170 5.48 -3.74 8.26
CA SER A 170 5.21 -3.01 9.49
C SER A 170 4.78 -3.94 10.63
N SER A 171 3.98 -4.96 10.32
CA SER A 171 3.56 -6.02 11.24
C SER A 171 4.76 -6.85 11.67
N PHE A 172 5.62 -7.27 10.75
CA PHE A 172 6.86 -7.98 11.03
C PHE A 172 7.78 -7.16 11.96
N PHE A 173 7.99 -5.87 11.67
CA PHE A 173 8.74 -4.98 12.55
C PHE A 173 8.03 -4.67 13.87
N LYS A 174 6.70 -4.73 13.91
CA LYS A 174 5.92 -4.60 15.15
C LYS A 174 6.07 -5.85 16.01
N TRP A 175 6.10 -7.04 15.42
CA TRP A 175 6.39 -8.30 16.10
C TRP A 175 7.83 -8.31 16.60
N ASP A 176 8.81 -7.92 15.78
CA ASP A 176 10.21 -7.72 16.20
C ASP A 176 10.31 -6.73 17.37
N LYS A 177 9.53 -5.64 17.34
CA LYS A 177 9.44 -4.67 18.43
C LYS A 177 8.71 -5.19 19.69
N LEU A 178 7.72 -6.08 19.54
CA LEU A 178 7.00 -6.75 20.64
C LEU A 178 7.83 -7.87 21.27
N ASP A 179 8.60 -8.60 20.46
CA ASP A 179 9.61 -9.57 20.91
C ASP A 179 10.72 -8.81 21.67
N CYS A 180 11.09 -7.63 21.17
CA CYS A 180 11.87 -6.66 21.93
C CYS A 180 11.12 -6.07 23.12
N ALA A 181 9.80 -6.18 23.31
CA ALA A 181 9.06 -5.59 24.45
C ALA A 181 8.81 -6.58 25.60
N VAL A 182 8.86 -7.89 25.32
CA VAL A 182 8.95 -8.94 26.35
C VAL A 182 10.33 -8.92 27.05
N GLY A 183 11.29 -8.11 26.54
CA GLY A 183 12.52 -7.66 27.22
C GLY A 183 12.82 -6.13 27.19
N GLY A 184 12.06 -5.32 26.46
CA GLY A 184 12.17 -3.85 26.25
C GLY A 184 13.16 -3.34 25.15
N LYS A 185 12.68 -2.60 24.12
CA LYS A 185 13.52 -1.79 23.18
C LYS A 185 14.02 -0.47 23.80
N ASP A 186 13.35 -0.01 24.86
CA ASP A 186 13.73 1.19 25.64
C ASP A 186 14.27 0.82 27.04
N LYS A 187 14.59 -0.46 27.25
CA LYS A 187 15.56 -0.88 28.25
C LYS A 187 16.81 -1.28 27.49
N PRO A 188 17.82 -0.40 27.34
CA PRO A 188 19.17 -0.94 27.37
C PRO A 188 19.25 -1.76 28.67
N LEU A 189 19.79 -2.98 28.61
CA LEU A 189 20.10 -3.80 29.79
C LEU A 189 20.55 -2.88 30.95
N GLY A 190 19.66 -2.59 31.93
CA GLY A 190 19.94 -1.62 33.00
C GLY A 190 18.82 -0.66 33.48
N ALA A 191 17.76 -0.35 32.72
CA ALA A 191 16.82 0.69 33.19
C ALA A 191 15.80 0.25 34.28
N SER A 192 15.60 -1.07 34.50
CA SER A 192 14.90 -1.55 35.72
C SER A 192 15.76 -1.42 36.98
N LEU A 193 17.10 -1.41 36.86
CA LEU A 193 18.00 -1.30 38.00
C LEU A 193 18.11 0.14 38.50
N VAL A 194 18.14 1.13 37.60
CA VAL A 194 18.18 2.55 37.99
C VAL A 194 16.93 2.96 38.76
N THR A 195 15.75 2.49 38.36
CA THR A 195 14.48 2.77 39.05
C THR A 195 14.35 2.03 40.37
N SER A 196 14.85 0.79 40.49
CA SER A 196 14.87 0.04 41.75
C SER A 196 15.87 0.59 42.78
N ILE A 197 17.00 1.16 42.35
CA ILE A 197 17.98 1.81 43.23
C ILE A 197 17.46 3.15 43.76
N LEU A 198 16.74 3.92 42.93
CA LEU A 198 16.11 5.19 43.34
C LEU A 198 14.88 5.02 44.25
N SER A 199 14.21 3.86 44.22
CA SER A 199 13.11 3.54 45.15
C SER A 199 13.58 2.92 46.48
N ALA A 200 14.86 2.61 46.61
CA ALA A 200 15.47 1.95 47.78
C ALA A 200 16.39 2.88 48.58
N VAL A 201 16.36 4.19 48.28
CA VAL A 201 16.94 5.29 49.07
C VAL A 201 15.79 6.14 49.59
#